data_AF-A0A957XYW3-F1
#
_entry.id   AF-A0A957XYW3-F1
#
_cell.length_a   1.000
_cell.length_b   1.000
_cell.length_c   1.000
_cell.angle_alpha   90.00
_cell.angle_beta   90.00
_cell.angle_gamma   90.00
#
_symmetry.space_group_name_H-M   'P 1'
#
loop_
_entity.id
_entity.type
_entity.pdbx_description
1 polymer ?
#
loop_
_entity_poly.entity_id
_entity_poly.type
_entity_poly.pdbx_seq_one_letter_code
_entity_poly.pdbx_strand_id
1 'polypeptide(L)'
;SPALYNAWRAGDEVPQPVRATTRADSISVDAPRDPIKALNAVRQSEGAFVLVEDAAILQAMLPLARLGAVFAEPAGATAYAGLLQAWCDGLVQADETIVVINTGSGLKDVRAAMEVTGDVRIIAPNLDAVRAVLAL
;
A
#
# COMPACT_ATOMS: atom_id res chain seq x y z
N SER A 1 5.67 -6.76 6.31
CA SER A 1 6.53 -6.94 7.49
C SER A 1 7.83 -7.59 7.07
N PRO A 2 8.99 -6.90 7.23
CA PRO A 2 10.29 -7.47 6.87
C PRO A 2 10.65 -8.72 7.69
N ALA A 3 10.26 -8.77 8.98
CA ALA A 3 10.48 -9.95 9.82
C ALA A 3 9.82 -11.21 9.23
N LEU A 4 8.54 -11.13 8.83
CA LEU A 4 7.82 -12.25 8.23
C LEU A 4 8.38 -12.63 6.85
N TYR A 5 8.68 -11.64 6.01
CA TYR A 5 9.26 -11.87 4.70
C TYR A 5 10.61 -12.61 4.79
N ASN A 6 11.50 -12.14 5.67
CA ASN A 6 12.82 -12.74 5.85
C ASN A 6 12.71 -14.19 6.32
N ALA A 7 11.85 -14.46 7.31
CA ALA A 7 11.64 -15.81 7.83
C ALA A 7 11.01 -16.75 6.78
N TRP A 8 10.01 -16.27 6.03
CA TRP A 8 9.40 -17.04 4.96
C TRP A 8 10.42 -17.43 3.89
N ARG A 9 11.22 -16.47 3.43
CA ARG A 9 12.26 -16.68 2.41
C ARG A 9 13.39 -17.59 2.89
N ALA A 10 13.75 -17.53 4.18
CA ALA A 10 14.78 -18.39 4.77
C ALA A 10 14.28 -19.81 5.11
N GLY A 11 12.96 -20.03 5.14
CA GLY A 11 12.37 -21.28 5.60
C GLY A 11 12.29 -21.41 7.13
N ASP A 12 12.47 -20.31 7.86
CA ASP A 12 12.47 -20.31 9.33
C ASP A 12 11.06 -20.51 9.91
N GLU A 13 10.96 -21.24 11.01
CA GLU A 13 9.69 -21.41 11.73
C GLU A 13 9.33 -20.19 12.58
N VAL A 14 10.35 -19.47 13.06
CA VAL A 14 10.21 -18.35 14.00
C VAL A 14 10.90 -17.11 13.45
N PRO A 15 10.15 -16.05 13.08
CA PRO A 15 10.72 -14.78 12.66
C PRO A 15 11.52 -14.13 13.76
N GLN A 16 12.70 -13.64 13.40
CA GLN A 16 13.47 -12.76 14.26
C GLN A 16 12.92 -11.33 14.18
N PRO A 17 12.83 -10.61 15.31
CA PRO A 17 12.51 -9.19 15.29
C PRO A 17 13.47 -8.41 14.39
N VAL A 18 12.94 -7.40 13.72
CA VAL A 18 13.71 -6.46 12.90
C VAL A 18 13.53 -5.05 13.45
N ARG A 19 14.35 -4.11 12.99
CA ARG A 19 14.03 -2.68 13.14
C ARG A 19 13.20 -2.25 11.94
N ALA A 20 11.88 -2.23 12.08
CA ALA A 20 10.96 -1.85 11.03
C ALA A 20 10.89 -0.32 10.90
N THR A 21 11.00 0.16 9.66
CA THR A 21 10.82 1.58 9.33
C THR A 21 9.97 1.66 8.08
N THR A 22 8.85 2.36 8.16
CA THR A 22 7.97 2.64 7.02
C THR A 22 7.11 3.85 7.37
N ARG A 23 6.67 4.57 6.34
CA ARG A 23 5.65 5.61 6.43
C ARG A 23 4.25 5.08 6.65
N ALA A 24 4.01 3.79 6.41
CA ALA A 24 2.77 3.11 6.77
C ALA A 24 2.79 2.71 8.25
N ASP A 25 2.55 3.68 9.13
CA ASP A 25 2.70 3.57 10.58
C ASP A 25 2.03 2.33 11.20
N SER A 26 0.83 2.00 10.74
CA SER A 26 -0.03 0.95 11.26
C SER A 26 0.52 -0.46 11.00
N ILE A 27 1.53 -0.58 10.14
CA ILE A 27 2.24 -1.84 9.85
C ILE A 27 3.76 -1.74 10.14
N SER A 28 4.21 -0.65 10.78
CA SER A 28 5.60 -0.45 11.23
C SER A 28 5.85 -1.24 12.51
N VAL A 29 6.01 -2.56 12.37
CA VAL A 29 6.10 -3.50 13.50
C VAL A 29 7.39 -4.31 13.46
N ASP A 30 8.21 -4.16 14.50
CA ASP A 30 9.48 -4.87 14.69
C ASP A 30 9.30 -6.38 14.88
N ALA A 31 8.34 -6.75 15.74
CA ALA A 31 8.00 -8.13 16.08
C ALA A 31 6.47 -8.34 15.96
N PRO A 32 5.98 -8.92 14.86
CA PRO A 32 4.56 -9.21 14.69
C PRO A 32 4.01 -10.09 15.83
N ARG A 33 2.79 -9.79 16.29
CA ARG A 33 2.19 -10.46 17.47
C ARG A 33 1.85 -11.93 17.25
N ASP A 34 1.40 -12.29 16.05
CA ASP A 34 1.02 -13.66 15.67
C ASP A 34 1.88 -14.18 14.49
N PRO A 35 3.21 -14.25 14.65
CA PRO A 35 4.11 -14.44 13.51
C PRO A 35 4.01 -15.87 12.93
N ILE A 36 3.87 -16.87 13.80
CA ILE A 36 3.77 -18.28 13.41
C ILE A 36 2.46 -18.52 12.64
N LYS A 37 1.34 -17.92 13.08
CA LYS A 37 0.06 -18.03 12.37
C LYS A 37 0.15 -17.42 10.97
N ALA A 38 0.78 -16.26 10.84
CA ALA A 38 0.96 -15.59 9.55
C ALA A 38 1.84 -16.43 8.60
N LEU A 39 2.98 -16.97 9.07
CA LEU A 39 3.83 -17.85 8.26
C LEU A 39 3.08 -19.12 7.81
N ASN A 40 2.36 -19.75 8.73
CA ASN A 40 1.62 -20.97 8.44
C ASN A 40 0.50 -20.71 7.43
N ALA A 41 -0.25 -19.62 7.57
CA ALA A 41 -1.31 -19.26 6.62
C ALA A 41 -0.75 -19.09 5.21
N VAL A 42 0.36 -18.35 5.04
CA VAL A 42 1.00 -18.15 3.73
C VAL A 42 1.57 -19.47 3.17
N ARG A 43 2.22 -20.30 3.98
CA ARG A 43 2.79 -21.58 3.52
C ARG A 43 1.71 -22.58 3.11
N GLN A 44 0.67 -22.72 3.93
CA GLN A 44 -0.43 -23.64 3.68
C GLN A 44 -1.28 -23.23 2.49
N SER A 45 -1.37 -21.93 2.19
CA SER A 45 -2.06 -21.43 1.00
C SER A 45 -1.16 -21.40 -0.25
N GLU A 46 0.08 -21.90 -0.17
CA GLU A 46 1.10 -21.78 -1.23
C GLU A 46 1.30 -20.32 -1.69
N GLY A 47 1.08 -19.38 -0.78
CA GLY A 47 1.16 -17.95 -1.03
C GLY A 47 2.58 -17.39 -0.87
N ALA A 48 2.67 -16.07 -0.97
CA ALA A 48 3.93 -15.34 -0.84
C ALA A 48 3.81 -14.15 0.11
N PHE A 49 4.93 -13.79 0.73
CA PHE A 49 5.11 -12.44 1.28
C PHE A 49 5.76 -11.56 0.22
N VAL A 50 5.19 -10.38 -0.01
CA VAL A 50 5.72 -9.37 -0.93
C VAL A 50 6.22 -8.17 -0.12
N LEU A 51 7.41 -7.67 -0.45
CA LEU A 51 7.92 -6.40 0.06
C LEU A 51 7.72 -5.30 -0.97
N VAL A 52 7.35 -4.12 -0.49
CA VAL A 52 7.21 -2.91 -1.30
C VAL A 52 7.81 -1.73 -0.55
N GLU A 53 8.39 -0.81 -1.31
CA GLU A 53 8.96 0.42 -0.79
C GLU A 53 7.87 1.45 -0.44
N ASP A 54 8.15 2.36 0.50
CA ASP A 54 7.21 3.43 0.90
C ASP A 54 6.74 4.27 -0.30
N ALA A 55 7.62 4.53 -1.27
CA ALA A 55 7.25 5.25 -2.48
C ALA A 55 6.15 4.53 -3.27
N ALA A 56 6.20 3.19 -3.37
CA ALA A 56 5.18 2.40 -4.04
C ALA A 56 3.86 2.41 -3.25
N ILE A 57 3.93 2.32 -1.91
CA ILE A 57 2.76 2.42 -1.03
C ILE A 57 2.03 3.75 -1.24
N LEU A 58 2.78 4.86 -1.24
CA LEU A 58 2.22 6.20 -1.43
C LEU A 58 1.62 6.39 -2.82
N GLN A 59 2.33 5.95 -3.87
CA GLN A 59 1.82 6.04 -5.24
C GLN A 59 0.57 5.19 -5.45
N ALA A 60 0.44 4.05 -4.76
CA ALA A 60 -0.74 3.18 -4.81
C ALA A 60 -2.02 3.85 -4.28
N MET A 61 -1.92 4.90 -3.45
CA MET A 61 -3.08 5.65 -2.97
C MET A 61 -3.83 6.35 -4.11
N LEU A 62 -3.12 6.83 -5.13
CA LEU A 62 -3.71 7.58 -6.25
C LEU A 62 -4.65 6.75 -7.13
N PRO A 63 -4.26 5.59 -7.69
CA PRO A 63 -5.15 4.77 -8.49
C PRO A 63 -6.31 4.19 -7.67
N LEU A 64 -6.10 3.83 -6.40
CA LEU A 64 -7.20 3.42 -5.51
C LEU A 64 -8.27 4.50 -5.39
N ALA A 65 -7.86 5.76 -5.19
CA ALA A 65 -8.79 6.88 -5.09
C ALA A 65 -9.41 7.26 -6.43
N ARG A 66 -8.60 7.42 -7.49
CA ARG A 66 -9.02 7.96 -8.80
C ARG A 66 -9.80 6.95 -9.64
N LEU A 67 -9.46 5.66 -9.56
CA LEU A 67 -10.04 4.61 -10.39
C LEU A 67 -10.98 3.71 -9.58
N GLY A 68 -10.62 3.41 -8.32
CA GLY A 68 -11.39 2.53 -7.44
C GLY A 68 -12.43 3.24 -6.57
N ALA A 69 -12.41 4.58 -6.52
CA ALA A 69 -13.20 5.37 -5.57
C ALA A 69 -12.98 4.97 -4.09
N VAL A 70 -11.78 4.45 -3.77
CA VAL A 70 -11.38 4.05 -2.42
C VAL A 70 -10.32 5.01 -1.90
N PHE A 71 -10.68 5.83 -0.92
CA PHE A 71 -9.72 6.69 -0.23
C PHE A 71 -9.03 5.92 0.89
N ALA A 72 -7.85 5.35 0.62
CA ALA A 72 -7.05 4.57 1.56
C ALA A 72 -5.95 5.41 2.22
N GLU A 73 -5.59 5.07 3.46
CA GLU A 73 -4.35 5.55 4.12
C GLU A 73 -3.14 4.71 3.64
N PRO A 74 -1.88 5.10 3.93
CA PRO A 74 -0.71 4.35 3.47
C PRO A 74 -0.77 2.85 3.79
N ALA A 75 -1.08 2.45 5.03
CA ALA A 75 -1.18 1.04 5.40
C ALA A 75 -2.31 0.29 4.66
N GLY A 76 -3.42 0.97 4.37
CA GLY A 76 -4.52 0.44 3.59
C GLY A 76 -4.19 0.28 2.10
N ALA A 77 -3.34 1.15 1.57
CA ALA A 77 -2.85 1.09 0.20
C ALA A 77 -1.76 0.02 -0.02
N THR A 78 -1.08 -0.43 1.05
CA THR A 78 0.01 -1.41 0.96
C THR A 78 -0.40 -2.71 0.27
N ALA A 79 -1.63 -3.19 0.49
CA ALA A 79 -2.11 -4.42 -0.18
C ALA A 79 -2.21 -4.24 -1.70
N TYR A 80 -2.64 -3.07 -2.16
CA TYR A 80 -2.69 -2.76 -3.59
C TYR A 80 -1.29 -2.55 -4.19
N ALA A 81 -0.40 -1.87 -3.46
CA ALA A 81 1.01 -1.77 -3.87
C ALA A 81 1.66 -3.16 -4.00
N GLY A 82 1.38 -4.06 -3.05
CA GLY A 82 1.82 -5.45 -3.08
C GLY A 82 1.26 -6.22 -4.28
N LEU A 83 0.01 -5.99 -4.67
CA LEU A 83 -0.58 -6.56 -5.88
C LEU A 83 0.15 -6.07 -7.14
N LEU A 84 0.44 -4.78 -7.26
CA LEU A 84 1.19 -4.24 -8.39
C LEU A 84 2.59 -4.86 -8.49
N GLN A 85 3.26 -5.06 -7.35
CA GLN A 85 4.55 -5.73 -7.31
C GLN A 85 4.44 -7.22 -7.66
N ALA A 86 3.44 -7.92 -7.11
CA ALA A 86 3.17 -9.33 -7.41
C ALA A 86 2.91 -9.56 -8.91
N TRP A 87 2.22 -8.63 -9.57
CA TRP A 87 2.05 -8.63 -11.02
C TRP A 87 3.39 -8.54 -11.75
N CYS A 88 4.24 -7.57 -11.37
CA CYS A 88 5.57 -7.40 -11.95
C CYS A 88 6.46 -8.63 -11.75
N ASP A 89 6.33 -9.30 -10.61
CA ASP A 89 7.07 -10.52 -10.25
C ASP A 89 6.49 -11.78 -10.89
N GLY A 90 5.36 -11.69 -11.60
CA GLY A 90 4.69 -12.81 -12.26
C GLY A 90 3.96 -13.76 -11.30
N LEU A 91 3.70 -13.32 -10.06
CA LEU A 91 3.00 -14.11 -9.04
C LEU A 91 1.47 -14.18 -9.27
N VAL A 92 0.93 -13.27 -10.09
CA VAL A 92 -0.50 -13.23 -10.45
C VAL A 92 -0.68 -12.93 -11.94
N GLN A 93 -1.77 -13.39 -12.53
CA GLN A 93 -2.12 -13.25 -13.95
C GLN A 93 -3.42 -12.45 -14.17
N ALA A 94 -3.65 -12.00 -15.41
CA ALA A 94 -4.75 -11.07 -15.74
C ALA A 94 -6.16 -11.70 -15.65
N ASP A 95 -6.24 -13.02 -15.73
CA ASP A 95 -7.48 -13.79 -15.68
C ASP A 95 -7.85 -14.22 -14.25
N GLU A 96 -7.02 -13.91 -13.26
CA GLU A 96 -7.29 -14.21 -11.86
C GLU A 96 -8.31 -13.25 -11.24
N THR A 97 -9.10 -13.77 -10.30
CA THR A 97 -9.97 -12.95 -9.45
C THR A 97 -9.24 -12.60 -8.17
N ILE A 98 -8.94 -11.31 -7.97
CA ILE A 98 -8.11 -10.83 -6.88
C ILE A 98 -8.94 -9.96 -5.93
N VAL A 99 -8.83 -10.23 -4.62
CA VAL A 99 -9.42 -9.41 -3.57
C VAL A 99 -8.33 -8.63 -2.84
N VAL A 100 -8.41 -7.30 -2.88
CA VAL A 100 -7.52 -6.41 -2.12
C VAL A 100 -8.25 -5.89 -0.89
N ILE A 101 -7.73 -6.21 0.29
CA ILE A 101 -8.31 -5.78 1.57
C ILE A 101 -7.73 -4.43 1.96
N ASN A 102 -8.52 -3.37 1.83
CA ASN A 102 -8.19 -2.08 2.42
C ASN A 102 -8.58 -2.07 3.92
N THR A 103 -7.59 -1.97 4.80
CA THR A 103 -7.79 -1.97 6.25
C THR A 103 -7.99 -0.57 6.85
N GLY A 104 -7.80 0.49 6.07
CA GLY A 104 -7.65 1.85 6.58
C GLY A 104 -8.24 2.94 5.68
N SER A 105 -8.98 3.87 6.28
CA SER A 105 -9.50 5.04 5.58
C SER A 105 -8.45 6.14 5.50
N GLY A 106 -8.31 6.76 4.34
CA GLY A 106 -7.43 7.92 4.11
C GLY A 106 -7.77 9.13 4.99
N LEU A 107 -8.96 9.18 5.59
CA LEU A 107 -9.32 10.21 6.57
C LEU A 107 -8.45 10.18 7.83
N LYS A 108 -7.79 9.06 8.13
CA LYS A 108 -6.84 8.96 9.25
C LYS A 108 -5.52 9.68 8.97
N ASP A 109 -5.07 9.69 7.71
CA ASP A 109 -3.81 10.33 7.29
C ASP A 109 -4.00 11.16 6.01
N VAL A 110 -4.64 12.33 6.20
CA VAL A 110 -4.84 13.29 5.12
C VAL A 110 -3.50 13.90 4.65
N ARG A 111 -2.45 13.89 5.48
CA ARG A 111 -1.15 14.47 5.13
C ARG A 111 -0.45 13.64 4.07
N ALA A 112 -0.43 12.31 4.20
CA ALA A 112 0.08 11.43 3.16
C ALA A 112 -0.67 11.62 1.84
N ALA A 113 -2.00 11.80 1.91
CA ALA A 113 -2.80 12.07 0.73
C ALA A 113 -2.44 13.39 0.05
N MET A 114 -2.25 14.47 0.82
CA MET A 114 -1.83 15.77 0.29
C MET A 114 -0.45 15.74 -0.36
N GLU A 115 0.48 14.93 0.16
CA GLU A 115 1.81 14.80 -0.42
C GLU A 115 1.78 14.16 -1.81
N VAL A 116 0.94 13.14 -2.00
CA VAL A 116 0.88 12.41 -3.28
C VAL A 116 0.01 13.10 -4.33
N THR A 117 -0.93 13.96 -3.93
CA THR A 117 -1.78 14.72 -4.88
C THR A 117 -1.09 15.94 -5.47
N GLY A 118 -0.02 16.43 -4.84
CA GLY A 118 0.76 17.57 -5.29
C GLY A 118 0.08 18.91 -5.00
N ASP A 119 0.64 19.98 -5.56
CA ASP A 119 0.23 21.34 -5.25
C ASP A 119 -1.13 21.73 -5.83
N VAL A 120 -1.86 22.54 -5.08
CA VAL A 120 -3.10 23.17 -5.54
C VAL A 120 -2.77 24.38 -6.38
N ARG A 121 -3.35 24.47 -7.58
CA ARG A 121 -3.20 25.64 -8.44
C ARG A 121 -4.02 26.81 -7.91
N ILE A 122 -3.36 27.83 -7.39
CA ILE A 122 -3.98 29.07 -6.92
C ILE A 122 -4.28 29.97 -8.12
N ILE A 123 -5.51 30.48 -8.21
CA ILE A 123 -5.99 31.34 -9.29
C ILE A 123 -6.66 32.61 -8.74
N ALA A 124 -6.83 33.62 -9.59
CA ALA A 124 -7.62 34.80 -9.23
C ALA A 124 -9.11 34.43 -8.99
N PRO A 125 -9.83 35.11 -8.08
CA PRO A 125 -11.21 34.79 -7.73
C PRO A 125 -12.21 35.32 -8.79
N ASN A 126 -12.01 34.96 -10.05
CA ASN A 126 -12.90 35.33 -11.15
C ASN A 126 -13.12 34.16 -12.11
N LEU A 127 -14.21 34.22 -12.88
CA LEU A 127 -14.64 33.12 -13.75
C LEU A 127 -13.66 32.88 -14.90
N ASP A 128 -13.00 33.92 -15.40
CA ASP A 128 -12.04 33.81 -16.50
C ASP A 128 -10.82 32.96 -16.10
N ALA A 129 -10.30 33.17 -14.88
CA ALA A 129 -9.20 32.38 -14.35
C ALA A 129 -9.58 30.91 -14.13
N VAL A 130 -10.83 30.62 -13.75
CA VAL A 130 -11.37 29.26 -13.62
C VAL A 130 -11.42 28.58 -14.99
N ARG A 131 -12.03 29.24 -15.99
CA ARG A 131 -12.14 28.74 -17.37
C ARG A 131 -10.77 28.40 -17.97
N ALA A 132 -9.81 29.31 -17.81
CA ALA A 132 -8.44 29.14 -18.30
C ALA A 132 -7.74 27.89 -17.75
N VAL A 133 -7.99 27.51 -16.48
CA VAL A 133 -7.36 26.33 -15.86
C VAL A 133 -8.08 25.02 -16.19
N LEU A 134 -9.41 25.06 -16.34
CA LEU A 134 -10.19 23.87 -16.68
C LEU A 134 -10.19 23.53 -18.17
N ALA A 135 -9.55 24.36 -19.01
CA ALA A 135 -9.63 24.28 -20.47
C ALA A 135 -11.09 24.29 -20.97
N LEU A 136 -11.93 25.09 -20.30
CA LEU A 136 -13.36 25.32 -20.58
C LEU A 136 -13.61 26.70 -21.18
#